data_AF-A0A2M6GF28-F1
#
_entry.id   AF-A0A2M6GF28-F1
#
_cell.length_a   1.000
_cell.length_b   1.000
_cell.length_c   1.000
_cell.angle_alpha   90.00
_cell.angle_beta   90.00
_cell.angle_gamma   90.00
#
_symmetry.space_group_name_H-M   'P 1'
#
loop_
_entity.id
_entity.type
_entity.pdbx_description
1 polymer ?
#
loop_
_entity_poly.entity_id
_entity_poly.type
_entity_poly.pdbx_seq_one_letter_code
_entity_poly.pdbx_strand_id
1 'polypeptide(L)'
;MLSQKKVSKDNVDNVVNDLLEIASTHPLINKITRATVYVSLDGNNPIASAKAIGASRWSDVNIILEPSVALPYLCSLLYNGNTNRFFKTSVKSVNQAKSLDSLLYMPYYYFNECAGHLLTARKYNGFEDQAKELEFSNNAFISNYFNLKNQGIKVPPSIAEYLETFSNSIKIERVDTKTWVRAIMTDLQSLFTSNRVEYVDVPHYTDEDIEEIKYQFQDILDSLNIFKKLHLFKNDIYTLKATNERIVKNGEVWTILTNDKSLISFSKTDNYKGWITNPYKFLEITELSKPISESKLVSLVHSVATFSEKTLSLGARIMDRLVTLSSKEIQNWELKSEINKFKKETIDSLNIEDPNVYNFIDTKTDEFISNHGLSVNDSEKDDDINDDIVDIEI
;
A
#
# COMPACT_ATOMS: atom_id res chain seq x y z
N MET A 1 13.18 -23.43 -34.20
CA MET A 1 12.63 -24.72 -34.67
C MET A 1 11.42 -24.57 -35.63
N LEU A 2 11.21 -23.41 -36.27
CA LEU A 2 10.17 -23.20 -37.32
C LEU A 2 10.75 -23.08 -38.74
N SER A 3 12.07 -22.89 -38.86
CA SER A 3 12.79 -22.79 -40.15
C SER A 3 12.95 -24.13 -40.89
N GLN A 4 12.43 -25.24 -40.35
CA GLN A 4 12.61 -26.59 -40.89
C GLN A 4 11.34 -27.24 -41.44
N LYS A 5 10.18 -26.55 -41.45
CA LYS A 5 8.97 -27.04 -42.13
C LYS A 5 8.57 -26.08 -43.24
N LYS A 6 8.24 -26.62 -44.42
CA LYS A 6 7.98 -25.98 -45.71
C LYS A 6 6.85 -24.93 -45.67
N VAL A 7 7.07 -23.80 -45.01
CA VAL A 7 6.25 -22.60 -45.09
C VAL A 7 7.05 -21.58 -45.91
N SER A 8 6.43 -20.93 -46.89
CA SER A 8 7.14 -19.94 -47.72
C SER A 8 7.73 -18.85 -46.82
N LYS A 9 8.92 -18.34 -47.13
CA LYS A 9 9.63 -17.34 -46.30
C LYS A 9 8.75 -16.13 -45.97
N ASP A 10 7.95 -15.68 -46.93
CA ASP A 10 7.01 -14.55 -46.75
C ASP A 10 5.92 -14.87 -45.71
N ASN A 11 5.52 -16.13 -45.56
CA ASN A 11 4.55 -16.55 -44.54
C ASN A 11 5.22 -16.85 -43.19
N VAL A 12 6.52 -17.13 -43.14
CA VAL A 12 7.24 -17.33 -41.87
C VAL A 12 7.41 -15.99 -41.16
N ASP A 13 7.76 -14.93 -41.89
CA ASP A 13 7.89 -13.60 -41.30
C ASP A 13 6.54 -13.04 -40.88
N ASN A 14 5.46 -13.31 -41.64
CA ASN A 14 4.11 -12.98 -41.22
C ASN A 14 3.65 -13.80 -40.00
N VAL A 15 3.89 -15.11 -39.95
CA VAL A 15 3.55 -15.93 -38.76
C VAL A 15 4.38 -15.56 -37.53
N VAL A 16 5.65 -15.18 -37.71
CA VAL A 16 6.52 -14.68 -36.65
C VAL A 16 6.09 -13.31 -36.19
N ASN A 17 5.71 -12.41 -37.10
CA ASN A 17 5.17 -11.09 -36.76
C ASN A 17 3.79 -11.21 -36.11
N ASP A 18 2.91 -12.09 -36.57
CA ASP A 18 1.62 -12.36 -35.94
C ASP A 18 1.82 -13.00 -34.55
N LEU A 19 2.78 -13.92 -34.40
CA LEU A 19 3.16 -14.46 -33.08
C LEU A 19 3.77 -13.40 -32.17
N LEU A 20 4.58 -12.48 -32.71
CA LEU A 20 5.15 -11.35 -31.97
C LEU A 20 4.09 -10.28 -31.67
N GLU A 21 3.08 -10.12 -32.52
CA GLU A 21 1.98 -9.17 -32.35
C GLU A 21 1.00 -9.71 -31.32
N ILE A 22 0.65 -10.99 -31.39
CA ILE A 22 -0.08 -11.73 -30.33
C ILE A 22 0.72 -11.70 -29.02
N ALA A 23 2.04 -11.90 -29.06
CA ALA A 23 2.89 -11.81 -27.87
C ALA A 23 2.98 -10.37 -27.33
N SER A 24 3.05 -9.36 -28.18
CA SER A 24 3.14 -7.94 -27.81
C SER A 24 1.81 -7.37 -27.29
N THR A 25 0.69 -8.03 -27.58
CA THR A 25 -0.64 -7.63 -27.13
C THR A 25 -1.14 -8.47 -25.96
N HIS A 26 -0.60 -9.68 -25.76
CA HIS A 26 -1.00 -10.55 -24.66
C HIS A 26 -0.58 -9.96 -23.30
N PRO A 27 -1.51 -9.68 -22.38
CA PRO A 27 -1.20 -9.03 -21.09
C PRO A 27 -0.13 -9.73 -20.26
N LEU A 28 -0.03 -11.06 -20.39
CA LEU A 28 0.94 -11.88 -19.69
C LEU A 28 2.36 -11.74 -20.28
N ILE A 29 2.49 -11.62 -21.60
CA ILE A 29 3.78 -11.36 -22.24
C ILE A 29 4.15 -9.89 -22.13
N ASN A 30 3.19 -8.96 -22.10
CA ASN A 30 3.48 -7.57 -21.72
C ASN A 30 3.94 -7.44 -20.27
N LYS A 31 3.39 -8.23 -19.34
CA LYS A 31 3.85 -8.24 -17.93
C LYS A 31 5.21 -8.92 -17.79
N ILE A 32 5.45 -10.05 -18.49
CA ILE A 32 6.76 -10.71 -18.52
C ILE A 32 7.79 -9.82 -19.22
N THR A 33 7.46 -9.22 -20.37
CA THR A 33 8.35 -8.32 -21.10
C THR A 33 8.58 -7.04 -20.32
N ARG A 34 7.59 -6.49 -19.60
CA ARG A 34 7.82 -5.40 -18.65
C ARG A 34 8.68 -5.84 -17.49
N ALA A 35 8.50 -7.03 -16.92
CA ALA A 35 9.37 -7.56 -15.88
C ALA A 35 10.79 -7.81 -16.39
N THR A 36 10.96 -8.31 -17.62
CA THR A 36 12.24 -8.59 -18.26
C THR A 36 12.93 -7.33 -18.78
N VAL A 37 12.18 -6.36 -19.32
CA VAL A 37 12.67 -5.02 -19.70
C VAL A 37 12.97 -4.21 -18.45
N TYR A 38 12.17 -4.32 -17.38
CA TYR A 38 12.50 -3.78 -16.08
C TYR A 38 13.79 -4.41 -15.58
N VAL A 39 13.94 -5.74 -15.56
CA VAL A 39 15.18 -6.46 -15.23
C VAL A 39 16.37 -6.11 -16.15
N SER A 40 16.12 -5.79 -17.42
CA SER A 40 17.16 -5.41 -18.39
C SER A 40 17.55 -3.92 -18.28
N LEU A 41 16.62 -3.07 -17.82
CA LEU A 41 16.88 -1.69 -17.39
C LEU A 41 17.46 -1.65 -15.96
N ASP A 42 17.21 -2.69 -15.17
CA ASP A 42 17.71 -2.98 -13.82
C ASP A 42 19.14 -3.54 -13.88
N GLY A 43 19.98 -2.86 -14.66
CA GLY A 43 21.40 -2.82 -14.38
C GLY A 43 21.60 -2.09 -13.05
N ASN A 44 21.36 -2.78 -11.93
CA ASN A 44 21.72 -2.44 -10.55
C ASN A 44 22.30 -1.03 -10.38
N ASN A 45 21.47 -0.02 -10.14
CA ASN A 45 22.03 1.26 -9.75
C ASN A 45 21.08 2.09 -8.88
N PRO A 46 21.35 2.22 -7.56
CA PRO A 46 20.72 3.21 -6.70
C PRO A 46 20.70 4.62 -7.31
N ILE A 47 21.69 4.93 -8.17
CA ILE A 47 21.76 6.18 -8.94
C ILE A 47 20.57 6.33 -9.91
N ALA A 48 20.06 5.27 -10.53
CA ALA A 48 18.94 5.36 -11.47
C ALA A 48 17.62 5.70 -10.74
N SER A 49 17.35 5.02 -9.62
CA SER A 49 16.18 5.33 -8.77
C SER A 49 16.25 6.72 -8.14
N ALA A 50 17.43 7.17 -7.69
CA ALA A 50 17.63 8.54 -7.21
C ALA A 50 17.43 9.57 -8.33
N LYS A 51 17.93 9.30 -9.54
CA LYS A 51 17.75 10.19 -10.71
C LYS A 51 16.29 10.34 -11.12
N ALA A 52 15.48 9.29 -10.95
CA ALA A 52 14.05 9.34 -11.25
C ALA A 52 13.29 10.38 -10.41
N ILE A 53 13.81 10.71 -9.21
CA ILE A 53 13.25 11.74 -8.32
C ILE A 53 14.08 13.03 -8.33
N GLY A 54 14.98 13.19 -9.29
CA GLY A 54 15.79 14.40 -9.47
C GLY A 54 17.08 14.46 -8.66
N ALA A 55 17.46 13.39 -7.95
CA ALA A 55 18.69 13.33 -7.15
C ALA A 55 19.82 12.58 -7.88
N SER A 56 21.07 12.90 -7.57
CA SER A 56 22.21 12.12 -8.08
C SER A 56 22.38 10.80 -7.33
N ARG A 57 22.10 10.80 -6.02
CA ARG A 57 22.15 9.64 -5.12
C ARG A 57 21.08 9.76 -4.05
N TRP A 58 20.72 8.65 -3.41
CA TRP A 58 19.77 8.66 -2.29
C TRP A 58 20.27 9.41 -1.05
N SER A 59 21.60 9.53 -0.89
CA SER A 59 22.22 10.35 0.15
C SER A 59 21.92 11.85 0.01
N ASP A 60 21.52 12.28 -1.19
CA ASP A 60 21.21 13.68 -1.49
C ASP A 60 19.70 13.97 -1.34
N VAL A 61 18.92 12.95 -0.95
CA VAL A 61 17.46 13.03 -0.81
C VAL A 61 17.12 13.34 0.65
N ASN A 62 16.47 14.48 0.84
CA ASN A 62 15.90 14.89 2.12
C ASN A 62 14.48 14.33 2.25
N ILE A 63 14.16 13.65 3.34
CA ILE A 63 12.86 13.00 3.55
C ILE A 63 12.22 13.51 4.83
N ILE A 64 11.07 14.16 4.70
CA ILE A 64 10.20 14.48 5.84
C ILE A 64 9.42 13.24 6.24
N LEU A 65 9.51 12.87 7.52
CA LEU A 65 8.63 11.88 8.13
C LEU A 65 7.39 12.59 8.69
N GLU A 66 6.24 12.41 8.04
CA GLU A 66 4.97 12.92 8.55
C GLU A 66 4.45 12.01 9.68
N PRO A 67 3.74 12.54 10.71
CA PRO A 67 3.28 11.80 11.89
C PRO A 67 2.66 10.43 11.64
N SER A 68 1.88 10.24 10.56
CA SER A 68 1.29 8.93 10.23
C SER A 68 2.31 7.83 9.88
N VAL A 69 3.56 8.21 9.57
CA VAL A 69 4.70 7.31 9.35
C VAL A 69 5.65 7.33 10.55
N ALA A 70 5.87 8.51 11.13
CA ALA A 70 6.79 8.70 12.24
C ALA A 70 6.35 7.97 13.52
N LEU A 71 5.04 7.97 13.86
CA LEU A 71 4.49 7.31 15.04
C LEU A 71 4.70 5.78 15.04
N PRO A 72 4.35 5.05 13.96
CA PRO A 72 4.72 3.65 13.81
C PRO A 72 6.22 3.38 13.98
N TYR A 73 7.06 4.20 13.34
CA TYR A 73 8.50 4.04 13.44
C TYR A 73 9.00 4.25 14.88
N LEU A 74 8.54 5.29 15.57
CA LEU A 74 8.87 5.57 16.97
C LEU A 74 8.56 4.37 17.88
N CYS A 75 7.37 3.78 17.73
CA CYS A 75 6.98 2.60 18.50
C CYS A 75 7.91 1.40 18.23
N SER A 76 8.36 1.22 16.99
CA SER A 76 9.30 0.16 16.63
C SER A 76 10.71 0.34 17.19
N LEU A 77 11.08 1.55 17.61
CA LEU A 77 12.39 1.81 18.25
C LEU A 77 12.49 1.16 19.63
N LEU A 78 11.37 1.04 20.35
CA LEU A 78 11.34 0.51 21.72
C LEU A 78 10.79 -0.92 21.78
N TYR A 79 9.98 -1.33 20.82
CA TYR A 79 9.31 -2.62 20.85
C TYR A 79 9.50 -3.39 19.53
N ASN A 80 10.01 -4.61 19.65
CA ASN A 80 10.12 -5.55 18.55
C ASN A 80 8.83 -6.35 18.45
N GLY A 81 8.06 -6.11 17.39
CA GLY A 81 6.84 -6.88 17.15
C GLY A 81 6.21 -6.61 15.80
N ASN A 82 5.44 -7.59 15.35
CA ASN A 82 4.86 -7.61 14.03
C ASN A 82 3.45 -7.02 14.08
N THR A 83 3.37 -5.69 14.11
CA THR A 83 2.13 -4.93 14.05
C THR A 83 1.37 -5.07 12.73
N ASN A 84 0.26 -4.34 12.57
CA ASN A 84 -0.53 -4.35 11.34
C ASN A 84 0.30 -3.98 10.09
N ARG A 85 -0.22 -4.30 8.90
CA ARG A 85 0.48 -4.08 7.61
C ARG A 85 0.93 -2.64 7.42
N PHE A 86 0.10 -1.66 7.78
CA PHE A 86 0.44 -0.24 7.65
C PHE A 86 1.67 0.13 8.48
N PHE A 87 1.65 -0.28 9.74
CA PHE A 87 2.74 -0.03 10.68
C PHE A 87 4.04 -0.68 10.24
N LYS A 88 3.99 -1.95 9.82
CA LYS A 88 5.15 -2.65 9.23
C LYS A 88 5.71 -1.93 8.01
N THR A 89 4.84 -1.41 7.14
CA THR A 89 5.27 -0.73 5.92
C THR A 89 5.96 0.59 6.25
N SER A 90 5.41 1.39 7.18
CA SER A 90 6.04 2.62 7.68
C SER A 90 7.42 2.36 8.30
N VAL A 91 7.55 1.33 9.15
CA VAL A 91 8.84 0.96 9.74
C VAL A 91 9.86 0.54 8.68
N LYS A 92 9.42 -0.30 7.73
CA LYS A 92 10.27 -0.76 6.63
C LYS A 92 10.73 0.40 5.74
N SER A 93 9.85 1.34 5.39
CA SER A 93 10.21 2.46 4.52
C SER A 93 11.24 3.39 5.19
N VAL A 94 11.08 3.68 6.48
CA VAL A 94 12.07 4.47 7.21
C VAL A 94 13.42 3.75 7.30
N ASN A 95 13.42 2.45 7.61
CA ASN A 95 14.66 1.67 7.64
C ASN A 95 15.32 1.55 6.25
N GLN A 96 14.52 1.44 5.20
CA GLN A 96 15.01 1.43 3.82
C GLN A 96 15.66 2.77 3.46
N ALA A 97 15.03 3.90 3.80
CA ALA A 97 15.61 5.23 3.62
C ALA A 97 16.96 5.37 4.35
N LYS A 98 17.03 4.91 5.61
CA LYS A 98 18.29 4.87 6.38
C LYS A 98 19.36 4.01 5.72
N SER A 99 18.98 2.86 5.15
CA SER A 99 19.91 1.96 4.46
C SER A 99 20.44 2.53 3.13
N LEU A 100 19.75 3.53 2.58
CA LEU A 100 20.14 4.26 1.39
C LEU A 100 20.86 5.58 1.70
N ASP A 101 21.20 5.78 2.98
CA ASP A 101 21.84 6.98 3.52
C ASP A 101 21.07 8.28 3.26
N SER A 102 19.75 8.20 3.02
CA SER A 102 18.90 9.38 2.89
C SER A 102 18.81 10.15 4.20
N LEU A 103 18.68 11.47 4.07
CA LEU A 103 18.61 12.40 5.19
C LEU A 103 17.17 12.48 5.69
N LEU A 104 16.92 12.03 6.91
CA LEU A 104 15.57 11.99 7.49
C LEU A 104 15.34 13.18 8.41
N TYR A 105 14.20 13.84 8.22
CA TYR A 105 13.85 15.08 8.91
C TYR A 105 12.44 15.06 9.46
N MET A 106 12.24 15.82 10.53
CA MET A 106 10.92 16.17 11.06
C MET A 106 10.89 17.64 11.54
N PRO A 107 9.85 18.41 11.20
CA PRO A 107 9.66 19.76 11.71
C PRO A 107 9.11 19.75 13.15
N TYR A 108 9.30 20.85 13.87
CA TYR A 108 8.85 21.05 15.26
C TYR A 108 7.41 20.58 15.50
N TYR A 109 6.49 21.00 14.63
CA TYR A 109 5.06 20.77 14.83
C TYR A 109 4.65 19.30 14.60
N TYR A 110 5.41 18.52 13.82
CA TYR A 110 5.19 17.08 13.69
C TYR A 110 5.70 16.31 14.91
N PHE A 111 6.81 16.75 15.53
CA PHE A 111 7.17 16.24 16.87
C PHE A 111 6.10 16.58 17.90
N ASN A 112 5.57 17.81 17.86
CA ASN A 112 4.52 18.27 18.75
C ASN A 112 3.24 17.42 18.61
N GLU A 113 2.87 17.09 17.37
CA GLU A 113 1.74 16.20 17.07
C GLU A 113 1.96 14.80 17.64
N CYS A 114 3.13 14.20 17.42
CA CYS A 114 3.48 12.90 18.00
C CYS A 114 3.38 12.90 19.53
N ALA A 115 3.86 13.96 20.18
CA ALA A 115 3.76 14.15 21.62
C ALA A 115 2.29 14.31 22.09
N GLY A 116 1.47 15.02 21.30
CA GLY A 116 0.03 15.13 21.53
C GLY A 116 -0.71 13.79 21.44
N HIS A 117 -0.32 12.93 20.48
CA HIS A 117 -0.82 11.56 20.39
C HIS A 117 -0.44 10.73 21.62
N LEU A 118 0.80 10.82 22.08
CA LEU A 118 1.25 10.10 23.27
C LEU A 118 0.50 10.58 24.53
N LEU A 119 0.35 11.90 24.71
CA LEU A 119 -0.40 12.46 25.83
C LEU A 119 -1.87 12.02 25.81
N THR A 120 -2.49 11.99 24.64
CA THR A 120 -3.89 11.57 24.47
C THR A 120 -4.07 10.08 24.77
N ALA A 121 -3.06 9.25 24.51
CA ALA A 121 -3.10 7.81 24.78
C ALA A 121 -3.32 7.50 26.28
N ARG A 122 -2.97 8.41 27.20
CA ARG A 122 -3.24 8.24 28.64
C ARG A 122 -4.72 8.06 28.97
N LYS A 123 -5.62 8.62 28.15
CA LYS A 123 -7.08 8.53 28.36
C LYS A 123 -7.61 7.10 28.25
N TYR A 124 -6.81 6.19 27.70
CA TYR A 124 -7.16 4.77 27.56
C TYR A 124 -6.75 3.94 28.80
N ASN A 125 -6.11 4.53 29.80
CA ASN A 125 -5.78 3.84 31.05
C ASN A 125 -7.06 3.36 31.76
N GLY A 126 -7.12 2.07 32.11
CA GLY A 126 -8.31 1.44 32.69
C GLY A 126 -9.23 0.74 31.69
N PHE A 127 -8.90 0.75 30.40
CA PHE A 127 -9.63 0.03 29.33
C PHE A 127 -8.85 -1.22 28.85
N GLU A 128 -7.99 -1.80 29.69
CA GLU A 128 -7.18 -2.97 29.35
C GLU A 128 -8.01 -4.22 28.99
N ASP A 129 -9.27 -4.29 29.44
CA ASP A 129 -10.24 -5.34 29.14
C ASP A 129 -10.76 -5.29 27.69
N GLN A 130 -10.69 -4.14 27.02
CA GLN A 130 -11.10 -3.94 25.62
C GLN A 130 -9.98 -4.25 24.60
N ALA A 131 -9.03 -5.12 24.97
CA ALA A 131 -7.79 -5.33 24.23
C ALA A 131 -7.96 -5.70 22.74
N LYS A 132 -8.99 -6.48 22.40
CA LYS A 132 -9.26 -6.88 21.01
C LYS A 132 -9.73 -5.73 20.12
N GLU A 133 -10.45 -4.77 20.69
CA GLU A 133 -10.93 -3.61 19.92
C GLU A 133 -9.83 -2.55 19.81
N LEU A 134 -9.12 -2.32 20.92
CA LEU A 134 -8.12 -1.26 21.02
C LEU A 134 -6.85 -1.54 20.20
N GLU A 135 -6.63 -2.77 19.72
CA GLU A 135 -5.57 -3.06 18.74
C GLU A 135 -5.79 -2.34 17.39
N PHE A 136 -7.02 -1.94 17.09
CA PHE A 136 -7.40 -1.17 15.90
C PHE A 136 -7.57 0.34 16.17
N SER A 137 -7.15 0.82 17.35
CA SER A 137 -7.23 2.23 17.72
C SER A 137 -6.51 3.15 16.71
N ASN A 138 -7.14 4.28 16.41
CA ASN A 138 -6.52 5.36 15.63
C ASN A 138 -5.32 6.01 16.34
N ASN A 139 -5.15 5.79 17.65
CA ASN A 139 -3.95 6.18 18.35
C ASN A 139 -2.87 5.09 18.20
N ALA A 140 -1.78 5.43 17.50
CA ALA A 140 -0.69 4.50 17.19
C ALA A 140 -0.07 3.83 18.43
N PHE A 141 0.03 4.53 19.56
CA PHE A 141 0.59 3.97 20.79
C PHE A 141 -0.32 2.89 21.38
N ILE A 142 -1.63 3.14 21.35
CA ILE A 142 -2.65 2.21 21.87
C ILE A 142 -2.79 0.98 20.97
N SER A 143 -2.92 1.19 19.66
CA SER A 143 -2.97 0.07 18.72
C SER A 143 -1.71 -0.78 18.78
N ASN A 144 -0.53 -0.17 18.89
CA ASN A 144 0.73 -0.90 19.09
C ASN A 144 0.70 -1.72 20.39
N TYR A 145 0.40 -1.10 21.52
CA TYR A 145 0.40 -1.78 22.83
C TYR A 145 -0.48 -3.03 22.82
N PHE A 146 -1.74 -2.89 22.39
CA PHE A 146 -2.68 -4.01 22.39
C PHE A 146 -2.35 -5.05 21.33
N ASN A 147 -1.87 -4.65 20.15
CA ASN A 147 -1.46 -5.61 19.15
C ASN A 147 -0.27 -6.48 19.64
N LEU A 148 0.73 -5.86 20.27
CA LEU A 148 1.85 -6.59 20.88
C LEU A 148 1.36 -7.52 22.00
N LYS A 149 0.50 -7.02 22.89
CA LYS A 149 -0.06 -7.80 24.00
C LYS A 149 -0.87 -9.00 23.51
N ASN A 150 -1.71 -8.82 22.49
CA ASN A 150 -2.53 -9.88 21.90
C ASN A 150 -1.69 -10.93 21.16
N GLN A 151 -0.52 -10.54 20.64
CA GLN A 151 0.47 -11.46 20.04
C GLN A 151 1.34 -12.19 21.08
N GLY A 152 1.12 -11.97 22.38
CA GLY A 152 1.93 -12.54 23.44
C GLY A 152 3.34 -11.94 23.54
N ILE A 153 3.58 -10.79 22.90
CA ILE A 153 4.86 -10.07 23.01
C ILE A 153 4.89 -9.37 24.36
N LYS A 154 6.04 -9.51 25.06
CA LYS A 154 6.22 -8.90 26.37
C LYS A 154 6.18 -7.37 26.26
N VAL A 155 5.18 -6.78 26.90
CA VAL A 155 5.00 -5.34 27.09
C VAL A 155 4.79 -5.04 28.58
N PRO A 156 4.94 -3.79 29.04
CA PRO A 156 4.58 -3.42 30.39
C PRO A 156 3.12 -3.81 30.74
N PRO A 157 2.82 -4.14 32.00
CA PRO A 157 1.52 -4.67 32.40
C PRO A 157 0.35 -3.69 32.24
N SER A 158 0.61 -2.40 32.34
CA SER A 158 -0.39 -1.32 32.24
C SER A 158 -0.10 -0.38 31.07
N ILE A 159 -1.14 0.27 30.55
CA ILE A 159 -0.99 1.30 29.50
C ILE A 159 -0.10 2.42 30.03
N ALA A 160 -0.27 2.84 31.28
CA ALA A 160 0.53 3.92 31.87
C ALA A 160 2.04 3.61 31.88
N GLU A 161 2.44 2.39 32.26
CA GLU A 161 3.85 1.98 32.24
C GLU A 161 4.39 1.84 30.81
N TYR A 162 3.56 1.37 29.87
CA TYR A 162 3.93 1.33 28.47
C TYR A 162 4.19 2.74 27.91
N LEU A 163 3.30 3.70 28.17
CA LEU A 163 3.45 5.07 27.67
C LEU A 163 4.65 5.79 28.32
N GLU A 164 4.97 5.48 29.58
CA GLU A 164 6.14 6.01 30.28
C GLU A 164 7.45 5.66 29.56
N THR A 165 7.54 4.49 28.92
CA THR A 165 8.77 4.08 28.19
C THR A 165 9.17 5.05 27.08
N PHE A 166 8.22 5.81 26.54
CA PHE A 166 8.48 6.84 25.53
C PHE A 166 8.83 8.20 26.15
N SER A 167 8.28 8.51 27.34
CA SER A 167 8.47 9.80 28.00
C SER A 167 7.97 9.72 29.46
N ASN A 168 8.89 9.84 30.42
CA ASN A 168 8.57 9.93 31.85
C ASN A 168 7.67 11.13 32.18
N SER A 169 7.72 12.18 31.37
CA SER A 169 6.87 13.37 31.51
C SER A 169 5.38 13.04 31.47
N ILE A 170 4.98 11.85 31.03
CA ILE A 170 3.58 11.42 30.95
C ILE A 170 2.92 11.17 32.30
N LYS A 171 3.70 10.93 33.35
CA LYS A 171 3.18 10.70 34.71
C LYS A 171 2.87 11.99 35.45
N ILE A 172 3.57 13.07 35.12
CA ILE A 172 3.52 14.32 35.86
C ILE A 172 2.56 15.27 35.15
N GLU A 173 1.38 15.43 35.72
CA GLU A 173 0.43 16.44 35.25
C GLU A 173 1.03 17.84 35.33
N ARG A 174 0.80 18.62 34.27
CA ARG A 174 1.34 19.97 34.12
C ARG A 174 0.19 20.97 34.11
N VAL A 175 0.53 22.24 34.37
CA VAL A 175 -0.42 23.36 34.49
C VAL A 175 -1.32 23.47 33.26
N ASP A 176 -0.78 23.20 32.07
CA ASP A 176 -1.54 23.20 30.82
C ASP A 176 -1.03 22.16 29.83
N THR A 177 -1.92 21.76 28.91
CA THR A 177 -1.65 20.77 27.87
C THR A 177 -0.47 21.14 26.98
N LYS A 178 -0.26 22.43 26.65
CA LYS A 178 0.85 22.83 25.76
C LYS A 178 2.19 22.62 26.45
N THR A 179 2.30 23.00 27.72
CA THR A 179 3.50 22.76 28.53
C THR A 179 3.77 21.27 28.69
N TRP A 180 2.71 20.47 28.85
CA TRP A 180 2.84 19.01 28.91
C TRP A 180 3.36 18.40 27.60
N VAL A 181 2.75 18.76 26.48
CA VAL A 181 3.17 18.30 25.15
C VAL A 181 4.61 18.70 24.87
N ARG A 182 5.04 19.92 25.24
CA ARG A 182 6.44 20.35 25.09
C ARG A 182 7.42 19.46 25.86
N ALA A 183 7.11 19.11 27.10
CA ALA A 183 7.97 18.23 27.89
C ALA A 183 8.10 16.83 27.25
N ILE A 184 6.98 16.25 26.83
CA ILE A 184 6.95 14.96 26.12
C ILE A 184 7.71 15.04 24.79
N MET A 185 7.52 16.13 24.04
CA MET A 185 8.13 16.33 22.74
C MET A 185 9.66 16.35 22.81
N THR A 186 10.25 16.91 23.87
CA THR A 186 11.70 16.87 24.10
C THR A 186 12.21 15.43 24.20
N ASP A 187 11.51 14.58 24.96
CA ASP A 187 11.85 13.17 25.13
C ASP A 187 11.73 12.42 23.78
N LEU A 188 10.64 12.65 23.03
CA LEU A 188 10.43 12.04 21.72
C LEU A 188 11.47 12.49 20.69
N GLN A 189 11.80 13.78 20.66
CA GLN A 189 12.82 14.32 19.76
C GLN A 189 14.17 13.64 20.00
N SER A 190 14.54 13.42 21.27
CA SER A 190 15.76 12.67 21.62
C SER A 190 15.76 11.25 21.07
N LEU A 191 14.63 10.53 21.16
CA LEU A 191 14.47 9.18 20.60
C LEU A 191 14.65 9.18 19.08
N PHE A 192 14.04 10.14 18.37
CA PHE A 192 14.17 10.26 16.92
C PHE A 192 15.60 10.63 16.48
N THR A 193 16.22 11.63 17.11
CA THR A 193 17.56 12.09 16.75
C THR A 193 18.62 11.04 17.03
N SER A 194 18.52 10.31 18.14
CA SER A 194 19.38 9.15 18.42
C SER A 194 19.27 8.05 17.35
N ASN A 195 18.20 8.07 16.55
CA ASN A 195 17.89 7.11 15.50
C ASN A 195 17.98 7.70 14.08
N ARG A 196 18.78 8.77 13.90
CA ARG A 196 19.07 9.46 12.63
C ARG A 196 17.88 10.17 11.98
N VAL A 197 16.93 10.63 12.78
CA VAL A 197 15.86 11.54 12.32
C VAL A 197 16.11 12.91 12.93
N GLU A 198 16.52 13.84 12.09
CA GLU A 198 16.96 15.17 12.50
C GLU A 198 15.80 16.17 12.55
N TYR A 199 16.00 17.21 13.36
CA TYR A 199 15.12 18.36 13.35
C TYR A 199 15.38 19.18 12.09
N VAL A 200 14.32 19.56 11.37
CA VAL A 200 14.39 20.57 10.31
C VAL A 200 13.63 21.81 10.71
N ASP A 201 14.28 22.95 10.54
CA ASP A 201 13.63 24.23 10.75
C ASP A 201 12.62 24.53 9.64
N VAL A 202 11.53 25.19 9.97
CA VAL A 202 10.51 25.59 8.99
C VAL A 202 10.26 27.08 9.16
N PRO A 203 10.45 27.90 8.11
CA PRO A 203 10.24 29.33 8.21
C PRO A 203 8.83 29.68 8.68
N HIS A 204 8.71 30.83 9.33
CA HIS A 204 7.41 31.41 9.60
C HIS A 204 6.85 32.03 8.31
N TYR A 205 5.63 31.63 7.95
CA TYR A 205 4.95 32.13 6.76
C TYR A 205 3.74 32.97 7.15
N THR A 206 3.58 34.11 6.47
CA THR A 206 2.35 34.92 6.52
C THR A 206 1.20 34.19 5.81
N ASP A 207 -0.04 34.64 6.03
CA ASP A 207 -1.19 34.06 5.33
C ASP A 207 -1.13 34.31 3.80
N GLU A 208 -0.50 35.41 3.36
CA GLU A 208 -0.24 35.71 1.95
C GLU A 208 0.77 34.73 1.33
N ASP A 209 1.85 34.39 2.05
CA ASP A 209 2.90 33.48 1.56
C ASP A 209 2.37 32.09 1.21
N ILE A 210 1.29 31.66 1.87
CA ILE A 210 0.73 30.31 1.77
C ILE A 210 -0.60 30.25 1.02
N GLU A 211 -1.13 31.38 0.57
CA GLU A 211 -2.51 31.50 0.09
C GLU A 211 -2.83 30.50 -1.04
N GLU A 212 -1.94 30.39 -2.03
CA GLU A 212 -2.09 29.48 -3.16
C GLU A 212 -2.13 28.01 -2.73
N ILE A 213 -1.14 27.56 -1.96
CA ILE A 213 -1.06 26.18 -1.45
C ILE A 213 -2.27 25.90 -0.55
N LYS A 214 -2.66 26.87 0.27
CA LYS A 214 -3.80 26.77 1.18
C LYS A 214 -5.10 26.55 0.43
N TYR A 215 -5.38 27.33 -0.61
CA TYR A 215 -6.59 27.20 -1.42
C TYR A 215 -6.68 25.83 -2.07
N GLN A 216 -5.61 25.40 -2.73
CA GLN A 216 -5.56 24.10 -3.40
C GLN A 216 -5.66 22.92 -2.43
N PHE A 217 -5.00 23.02 -1.28
CA PHE A 217 -5.09 21.98 -0.26
C PHE A 217 -6.51 21.90 0.34
N GLN A 218 -7.19 23.04 0.50
CA GLN A 218 -8.59 23.08 0.92
C GLN A 218 -9.51 22.41 -0.11
N ASP A 219 -9.36 22.71 -1.40
CA ASP A 219 -10.14 22.07 -2.47
C ASP A 219 -9.98 20.54 -2.45
N ILE A 220 -8.76 20.05 -2.18
CA ILE A 220 -8.50 18.61 -2.04
C ILE A 220 -9.22 18.04 -0.82
N LEU A 221 -9.15 18.70 0.33
CA LEU A 221 -9.86 18.25 1.54
C LEU A 221 -11.36 18.19 1.31
N ASP A 222 -11.93 19.19 0.65
CA ASP A 222 -13.35 19.26 0.32
C ASP A 222 -13.75 18.13 -0.65
N SER A 223 -12.95 17.90 -1.69
CA SER A 223 -13.17 16.80 -2.66
C SER A 223 -13.11 15.40 -2.04
N LEU A 224 -12.32 15.23 -0.98
CA LEU A 224 -12.16 13.97 -0.25
C LEU A 224 -13.12 13.85 0.94
N ASN A 225 -13.91 14.89 1.21
CA ASN A 225 -14.76 15.01 2.40
C ASN A 225 -13.96 14.79 3.71
N ILE A 226 -12.76 15.37 3.80
CA ILE A 226 -11.88 15.28 4.96
C ILE A 226 -11.93 16.59 5.74
N PHE A 227 -12.37 16.52 6.99
CA PHE A 227 -12.25 17.64 7.92
C PHE A 227 -10.92 17.57 8.69
N LYS A 228 -10.08 18.61 8.55
CA LYS A 228 -8.80 18.70 9.26
C LYS A 228 -8.81 19.87 10.24
N LYS A 229 -8.35 19.64 11.48
CA LYS A 229 -8.22 20.72 12.48
C LYS A 229 -7.23 21.77 11.98
N LEU A 230 -7.52 23.05 12.25
CA LEU A 230 -6.76 24.19 11.71
C LEU A 230 -5.24 24.07 11.91
N HIS A 231 -4.78 23.60 13.08
CA HIS A 231 -3.34 23.47 13.33
C HIS A 231 -2.70 22.35 12.49
N LEU A 232 -3.37 21.20 12.32
CA LEU A 232 -2.87 20.11 11.47
C LEU A 232 -2.83 20.54 9.99
N PHE A 233 -3.84 21.29 9.56
CA PHE A 233 -3.89 21.89 8.24
C PHE A 233 -2.72 22.86 8.00
N LYS A 234 -2.47 23.76 8.96
CA LYS A 234 -1.34 24.71 8.89
C LYS A 234 0.02 24.01 8.88
N ASN A 235 0.19 22.96 9.68
CA ASN A 235 1.42 22.16 9.73
C ASN A 235 1.77 21.63 8.34
N ASP A 236 0.82 21.00 7.65
CA ASP A 236 1.04 20.44 6.31
C ASP A 236 1.36 21.51 5.26
N ILE A 237 0.62 22.62 5.27
CA ILE A 237 0.86 23.72 4.34
C ILE A 237 2.25 24.32 4.56
N TYR A 238 2.67 24.49 5.81
CA TYR A 238 4.01 24.97 6.13
C TYR A 238 5.10 23.98 5.69
N THR A 239 4.88 22.67 5.86
CA THR A 239 5.79 21.65 5.32
C THR A 239 5.90 21.78 3.81
N LEU A 240 4.77 21.77 3.11
CA LEU A 240 4.69 21.84 1.64
C LEU A 240 5.36 23.11 1.11
N LYS A 241 5.09 24.26 1.72
CA LYS A 241 5.69 25.54 1.33
C LYS A 241 7.20 25.50 1.53
N ALA A 242 7.68 25.11 2.71
CA ALA A 242 9.10 25.12 3.04
C ALA A 242 9.94 24.18 2.18
N THR A 243 9.46 22.96 1.96
CA THR A 243 10.18 22.01 1.11
C THR A 243 10.13 22.44 -0.36
N ASN A 244 8.99 22.96 -0.85
CA ASN A 244 8.88 23.45 -2.22
C ASN A 244 9.81 24.64 -2.49
N GLU A 245 9.90 25.58 -1.54
CA GLU A 245 10.84 26.71 -1.66
C GLU A 245 12.29 26.25 -1.69
N ARG A 246 12.68 25.27 -0.88
CA ARG A 246 14.03 24.69 -0.91
C ARG A 246 14.33 23.99 -2.23
N ILE A 247 13.35 23.28 -2.80
CA ILE A 247 13.50 22.68 -4.12
C ILE A 247 13.73 23.76 -5.18
N VAL A 248 12.88 24.79 -5.22
CA VAL A 248 12.92 25.81 -6.27
C VAL A 248 14.11 26.76 -6.13
N LYS A 249 14.44 27.18 -4.91
CA LYS A 249 15.51 28.17 -4.65
C LYS A 249 16.89 27.54 -4.54
N ASN A 250 17.00 26.37 -3.92
CA ASN A 250 18.28 25.75 -3.60
C ASN A 250 18.60 24.52 -4.47
N GLY A 251 17.66 24.04 -5.28
CA GLY A 251 17.84 22.83 -6.08
C GLY A 251 17.90 21.54 -5.24
N GLU A 252 17.40 21.59 -4.01
CA GLU A 252 17.36 20.44 -3.11
C GLU A 252 16.31 19.42 -3.55
N VAL A 253 16.51 18.15 -3.22
CA VAL A 253 15.51 17.09 -3.48
C VAL A 253 14.82 16.74 -2.18
N TRP A 254 13.51 16.95 -2.14
CA TRP A 254 12.68 16.69 -0.96
C TRP A 254 11.58 15.68 -1.24
N THR A 255 11.44 14.73 -0.32
CA THR A 255 10.36 13.75 -0.26
C THR A 255 9.56 13.93 1.02
N ILE A 256 8.23 13.84 0.95
CA ILE A 256 7.35 13.74 2.14
C ILE A 256 6.81 12.32 2.18
N LEU A 257 7.16 11.58 3.22
CA LEU A 257 6.73 10.20 3.42
C LEU A 257 5.53 10.17 4.39
N THR A 258 4.35 9.82 3.86
CA THR A 258 3.07 9.97 4.58
C THR A 258 2.03 8.92 4.18
N ASN A 259 1.15 8.53 5.11
CA ASN A 259 -0.07 7.78 4.82
C ASN A 259 -1.32 8.71 4.71
N ASP A 260 -1.17 10.03 4.87
CA ASP A 260 -2.26 10.98 4.76
C ASP A 260 -2.74 11.10 3.31
N LYS A 261 -4.02 10.76 3.08
CA LYS A 261 -4.65 10.78 1.76
C LYS A 261 -4.71 12.19 1.15
N SER A 262 -4.81 13.23 1.97
CA SER A 262 -4.84 14.63 1.50
C SER A 262 -3.50 15.05 0.92
N LEU A 263 -2.39 14.76 1.61
CA LEU A 263 -1.03 15.01 1.11
C LEU A 263 -0.71 14.16 -0.13
N ILE A 264 -1.09 12.87 -0.13
CA ILE A 264 -0.92 11.99 -1.31
C ILE A 264 -1.74 12.50 -2.51
N SER A 265 -2.90 13.12 -2.28
CA SER A 265 -3.70 13.69 -3.36
C SER A 265 -3.12 15.02 -3.85
N PHE A 266 -2.55 15.83 -2.95
CA PHE A 266 -1.83 17.06 -3.31
C PHE A 266 -0.62 16.79 -4.22
N SER A 267 0.01 15.61 -4.07
CA SER A 267 1.10 15.15 -4.94
C SER A 267 0.74 15.06 -6.42
N LYS A 268 -0.56 15.03 -6.76
CA LYS A 268 -1.05 14.92 -8.14
C LYS A 268 -1.24 16.29 -8.79
N THR A 269 -1.02 17.36 -8.04
CA THR A 269 -1.06 18.74 -8.54
C THR A 269 0.33 19.18 -8.99
N ASP A 270 0.40 20.15 -9.90
CA ASP A 270 1.67 20.70 -10.39
C ASP A 270 2.33 21.70 -9.42
N ASN A 271 1.70 21.94 -8.27
CA ASN A 271 2.04 23.02 -7.33
C ASN A 271 3.13 22.64 -6.32
N TYR A 272 3.45 21.34 -6.24
CA TYR A 272 4.56 20.83 -5.45
C TYR A 272 5.58 20.18 -6.36
N LYS A 273 6.84 20.63 -6.28
CA LYS A 273 7.93 20.10 -7.12
C LYS A 273 8.66 18.91 -6.50
N GLY A 274 8.38 18.58 -5.24
CA GLY A 274 8.96 17.45 -4.55
C GLY A 274 8.15 16.18 -4.73
N TRP A 275 8.61 15.10 -4.09
CA TRP A 275 7.90 13.83 -4.13
C TRP A 275 7.09 13.62 -2.85
N ILE A 276 5.77 13.48 -2.95
CA ILE A 276 4.94 13.04 -1.81
C ILE A 276 4.51 11.61 -2.07
N THR A 277 4.78 10.72 -1.12
CA THR A 277 4.56 9.29 -1.33
C THR A 277 4.19 8.58 -0.05
N ASN A 278 3.57 7.43 -0.22
CA ASN A 278 3.29 6.54 0.89
C ASN A 278 4.42 5.50 1.08
N PRO A 279 4.55 4.91 2.28
CA PRO A 279 5.53 3.86 2.57
C PRO A 279 5.56 2.73 1.55
N TYR A 280 4.41 2.33 1.02
CA TYR A 280 4.33 1.22 0.07
C TYR A 280 4.97 1.56 -1.27
N LYS A 281 4.59 2.69 -1.89
CA LYS A 281 5.17 3.19 -3.14
C LYS A 281 6.64 3.57 -2.97
N PHE A 282 7.01 4.11 -1.81
CA PHE A 282 8.40 4.38 -1.48
C PHE A 282 9.23 3.11 -1.52
N LEU A 283 8.74 2.03 -0.90
CA LEU A 283 9.40 0.73 -0.93
C LEU A 283 9.47 0.15 -2.34
N GLU A 284 8.43 0.25 -3.17
CA GLU A 284 8.50 -0.24 -4.57
C GLU A 284 9.61 0.46 -5.37
N ILE A 285 9.72 1.79 -5.24
CA ILE A 285 10.73 2.58 -5.95
C ILE A 285 12.13 2.41 -5.35
N THR A 286 12.22 2.16 -4.05
CA THR A 286 13.51 1.93 -3.40
C THR A 286 13.95 0.47 -3.43
N GLU A 287 13.06 -0.50 -3.63
CA GLU A 287 13.43 -1.90 -3.80
C GLU A 287 14.21 -2.13 -5.11
N LEU A 288 14.07 -1.22 -6.09
CA LEU A 288 14.98 -1.06 -7.24
C LEU A 288 16.46 -0.84 -6.88
N SER A 289 16.76 -0.55 -5.61
CA SER A 289 18.13 -0.43 -5.12
C SER A 289 18.73 -1.75 -4.63
N LYS A 290 17.94 -2.83 -4.55
CA LYS A 290 18.39 -4.14 -4.05
C LYS A 290 18.33 -5.19 -5.17
N PRO A 291 19.41 -5.98 -5.38
CA PRO A 291 19.38 -7.06 -6.37
C PRO A 291 18.27 -8.07 -6.00
N ILE A 292 17.39 -8.36 -6.95
CA ILE A 292 16.42 -9.45 -6.82
C ILE A 292 17.19 -10.77 -6.87
N SER A 293 17.06 -11.61 -5.84
CA SER A 293 17.60 -12.97 -5.89
C SER A 293 16.82 -13.80 -6.93
N GLU A 294 17.50 -14.71 -7.63
CA GLU A 294 16.86 -15.64 -8.58
C GLU A 294 15.65 -16.36 -7.96
N SER A 295 15.70 -16.69 -6.67
CA SER A 295 14.58 -17.29 -5.93
C SER A 295 13.36 -16.37 -5.80
N LYS A 296 13.53 -15.06 -5.59
CA LYS A 296 12.43 -14.07 -5.58
C LYS A 296 11.88 -13.83 -6.99
N LEU A 297 12.75 -13.84 -8.00
CA LEU A 297 12.36 -13.74 -9.39
C LEU A 297 11.50 -14.94 -9.79
N VAL A 298 11.94 -16.16 -9.46
CA VAL A 298 11.19 -17.40 -9.67
C VAL A 298 9.87 -17.38 -8.88
N SER A 299 9.84 -16.84 -7.66
CA SER A 299 8.60 -16.66 -6.89
C SER A 299 7.65 -15.63 -7.50
N LEU A 300 8.15 -14.53 -8.08
CA LEU A 300 7.35 -13.53 -8.78
C LEU A 300 6.81 -14.09 -10.10
N VAL A 301 7.63 -14.84 -10.83
CA VAL A 301 7.21 -15.59 -12.03
C VAL A 301 6.18 -16.65 -11.65
N HIS A 302 6.36 -17.38 -10.54
CA HIS A 302 5.37 -18.31 -10.02
C HIS A 302 4.10 -17.61 -9.51
N SER A 303 4.21 -16.43 -8.91
CA SER A 303 3.07 -15.60 -8.44
C SER A 303 2.25 -15.04 -9.61
N VAL A 304 2.95 -14.62 -10.67
CA VAL A 304 2.34 -14.20 -11.95
C VAL A 304 1.78 -15.41 -12.70
N ALA A 305 2.39 -16.58 -12.58
CA ALA A 305 1.84 -17.84 -13.08
C ALA A 305 0.62 -18.29 -12.25
N THR A 306 0.57 -18.08 -10.93
CA THR A 306 -0.62 -18.32 -10.08
C THR A 306 -1.71 -17.28 -10.30
N PHE A 307 -1.43 -16.16 -10.98
CA PHE A 307 -2.47 -15.28 -11.52
C PHE A 307 -3.36 -16.02 -12.54
N SER A 308 -2.90 -17.14 -13.11
CA SER A 308 -3.75 -18.05 -13.90
C SER A 308 -4.76 -18.84 -13.07
N GLU A 309 -4.61 -18.94 -11.74
CA GLU A 309 -5.62 -19.60 -10.89
C GLU A 309 -6.92 -18.81 -10.83
N LYS A 310 -6.89 -17.47 -10.96
CA LYS A 310 -8.11 -16.65 -11.03
C LYS A 310 -8.83 -16.86 -12.36
N THR A 311 -8.09 -16.97 -13.47
CA THR A 311 -8.67 -17.32 -14.80
C THR A 311 -9.15 -18.77 -14.86
N LEU A 312 -8.46 -19.70 -14.19
CA LEU A 312 -8.91 -21.10 -14.03
C LEU A 312 -10.10 -21.20 -13.08
N SER A 313 -10.18 -20.40 -12.03
CA SER A 313 -11.32 -20.29 -11.10
C SER A 313 -12.55 -19.67 -11.78
N LEU A 314 -12.38 -18.65 -12.62
CA LEU A 314 -13.45 -18.09 -13.45
C LEU A 314 -13.90 -19.11 -14.52
N GLY A 315 -12.94 -19.81 -15.14
CA GLY A 315 -13.22 -20.90 -16.08
C GLY A 315 -13.82 -22.14 -15.43
N ALA A 316 -13.54 -22.39 -14.16
CA ALA A 316 -14.14 -23.45 -13.34
C ALA A 316 -15.55 -23.06 -12.94
N ARG A 317 -15.79 -21.81 -12.52
CA ARG A 317 -17.14 -21.30 -12.20
C ARG A 317 -18.10 -21.33 -13.39
N ILE A 318 -17.61 -21.00 -14.59
CA ILE A 318 -18.39 -21.18 -15.84
C ILE A 318 -18.69 -22.67 -16.06
N MET A 319 -17.73 -23.56 -15.81
CA MET A 319 -17.93 -25.01 -15.96
C MET A 319 -18.86 -25.58 -14.88
N ASP A 320 -18.73 -25.19 -13.62
CA ASP A 320 -19.54 -25.62 -12.49
C ASP A 320 -21.01 -25.21 -12.70
N ARG A 321 -21.23 -24.02 -13.26
CA ARG A 321 -22.57 -23.51 -13.60
C ARG A 321 -23.15 -24.13 -14.88
N LEU A 322 -22.31 -24.53 -15.85
CA LEU A 322 -22.74 -25.33 -17.01
C LEU A 322 -23.05 -26.78 -16.63
N VAL A 323 -22.36 -27.32 -15.62
CA VAL A 323 -22.53 -28.70 -15.13
C VAL A 323 -23.80 -28.85 -14.27
N THR A 324 -24.23 -27.81 -13.55
CA THR A 324 -25.51 -27.80 -12.80
C THR A 324 -26.76 -27.77 -13.68
N LEU A 325 -26.63 -27.62 -15.00
CA LEU A 325 -27.75 -27.52 -15.96
C LEU A 325 -28.10 -28.83 -16.68
N SER A 326 -27.58 -29.95 -16.17
CA SER A 326 -27.86 -31.35 -16.53
C SER A 326 -28.50 -31.64 -17.91
N SER A 327 -27.71 -32.12 -18.87
CA SER A 327 -28.21 -33.15 -19.81
C SER A 327 -27.04 -33.87 -20.52
N LYS A 328 -27.33 -35.07 -21.08
CA LYS A 328 -26.40 -35.90 -21.89
C LYS A 328 -25.84 -35.19 -23.15
N GLU A 329 -26.29 -33.98 -23.46
CA GLU A 329 -25.93 -33.20 -24.66
C GLU A 329 -24.54 -32.54 -24.57
N ILE A 330 -23.97 -32.37 -23.38
CA ILE A 330 -22.59 -31.86 -23.16
C ILE A 330 -21.51 -32.75 -23.82
N GLN A 331 -21.87 -33.98 -24.21
CA GLN A 331 -20.98 -34.89 -24.94
C GLN A 331 -20.95 -34.65 -26.47
N ASN A 332 -21.74 -33.71 -27.00
CA ASN A 332 -21.67 -33.32 -28.42
C ASN A 332 -20.42 -32.44 -28.68
N TRP A 333 -19.59 -32.86 -29.63
CA TRP A 333 -18.31 -32.20 -29.94
C TRP A 333 -18.48 -30.78 -30.52
N GLU A 334 -19.60 -30.52 -31.21
CA GLU A 334 -19.94 -29.20 -31.76
C GLU A 334 -20.23 -28.21 -30.63
N LEU A 335 -21.10 -28.59 -29.68
CA LEU A 335 -21.41 -27.79 -28.49
C LEU A 335 -20.15 -27.58 -27.63
N LYS A 336 -19.25 -28.56 -27.55
CA LYS A 336 -17.97 -28.42 -26.83
C LYS A 336 -17.04 -27.40 -27.48
N SER A 337 -17.03 -27.31 -28.81
CA SER A 337 -16.26 -26.30 -29.54
C SER A 337 -16.85 -24.89 -29.31
N GLU A 338 -18.18 -24.78 -29.30
CA GLU A 338 -18.88 -23.52 -29.03
C GLU A 338 -18.72 -23.05 -27.59
N ILE A 339 -18.78 -23.95 -26.60
CA ILE A 339 -18.47 -23.65 -25.18
C ILE A 339 -17.03 -23.15 -25.02
N ASN A 340 -16.06 -23.77 -25.71
CA ASN A 340 -14.67 -23.33 -25.64
C ASN A 340 -14.48 -21.95 -26.29
N LYS A 341 -15.20 -21.67 -27.39
CA LYS A 341 -15.20 -20.37 -28.05
C LYS A 341 -15.84 -19.30 -27.17
N PHE A 342 -17.02 -19.58 -26.61
CA PHE A 342 -17.71 -18.70 -25.65
C PHE A 342 -16.86 -18.41 -24.41
N LYS A 343 -16.22 -19.43 -23.83
CA LYS A 343 -15.34 -19.27 -22.67
C LYS A 343 -14.16 -18.35 -23.00
N LYS A 344 -13.56 -18.52 -24.17
CA LYS A 344 -12.43 -17.70 -24.62
C LYS A 344 -12.87 -16.25 -24.87
N GLU A 345 -13.94 -16.05 -25.65
CA GLU A 345 -14.47 -14.72 -25.95
C GLU A 345 -14.95 -13.98 -24.70
N THR A 346 -15.62 -14.69 -23.79
CA THR A 346 -16.05 -14.12 -22.50
C THR A 346 -14.85 -13.72 -21.67
N ILE A 347 -13.87 -14.60 -21.45
CA ILE A 347 -12.67 -14.30 -20.67
C ILE A 347 -11.85 -13.16 -21.27
N ASP A 348 -11.71 -13.13 -22.60
CA ASP A 348 -10.95 -12.09 -23.31
C ASP A 348 -11.66 -10.71 -23.26
N SER A 349 -12.99 -10.70 -23.06
CA SER A 349 -13.79 -9.47 -22.94
C SER A 349 -13.89 -8.88 -21.52
N LEU A 350 -13.36 -9.57 -20.50
CA LEU A 350 -13.50 -9.16 -19.10
C LEU A 350 -12.43 -8.16 -18.66
N ASN A 351 -12.88 -7.13 -17.93
CA ASN A 351 -11.99 -6.37 -17.06
C ASN A 351 -11.90 -7.07 -15.68
N ILE A 352 -10.81 -7.80 -15.45
CA ILE A 352 -10.59 -8.68 -14.28
C ILE A 352 -10.52 -7.90 -12.95
N GLU A 353 -10.41 -6.57 -13.02
CA GLU A 353 -10.39 -5.67 -11.87
C GLU A 353 -11.79 -5.18 -11.45
N ASP A 354 -12.86 -5.54 -12.19
CA ASP A 354 -14.24 -5.19 -11.84
C ASP A 354 -14.71 -5.98 -10.60
N PRO A 355 -15.17 -5.33 -9.52
CA PRO A 355 -15.72 -6.01 -8.34
C PRO A 355 -16.93 -6.90 -8.64
N ASN A 356 -17.65 -6.64 -9.72
CA ASN A 356 -18.87 -7.36 -10.13
C ASN A 356 -18.62 -8.42 -11.22
N VAL A 357 -17.36 -8.75 -11.50
CA VAL A 357 -16.98 -9.65 -12.62
C VAL A 357 -17.69 -11.00 -12.56
N TYR A 358 -17.95 -11.52 -11.35
CA TYR A 358 -18.65 -12.79 -11.16
C TYR A 358 -20.13 -12.71 -11.56
N ASN A 359 -20.84 -11.63 -11.20
CA ASN A 359 -22.25 -11.44 -11.58
C ASN A 359 -22.42 -11.23 -13.08
N PHE A 360 -21.46 -10.55 -13.71
CA PHE A 360 -21.43 -10.37 -15.15
C PHE A 360 -21.20 -11.70 -15.89
N ILE A 361 -20.25 -12.51 -15.43
CA ILE A 361 -20.02 -13.86 -15.97
C ILE A 361 -21.27 -14.72 -15.80
N ASP A 362 -21.87 -14.69 -14.62
CA ASP A 362 -23.07 -15.45 -14.30
C ASP A 362 -24.22 -15.06 -15.25
N THR A 363 -24.45 -13.76 -15.48
CA THR A 363 -25.47 -13.24 -16.42
C THR A 363 -25.18 -13.62 -17.87
N LYS A 364 -23.92 -13.51 -18.32
CA LYS A 364 -23.51 -13.87 -19.69
C LYS A 364 -23.59 -15.37 -19.94
N THR A 365 -23.30 -16.17 -18.92
CA THR A 365 -23.44 -17.62 -18.97
C THR A 365 -24.91 -17.98 -19.08
N ASP A 366 -25.78 -17.37 -18.27
CA ASP A 366 -27.24 -17.59 -18.30
C ASP A 366 -27.86 -17.15 -19.65
N GLU A 367 -27.37 -16.07 -20.27
CA GLU A 367 -27.74 -15.66 -21.64
C GLU A 367 -27.32 -16.70 -22.69
N PHE A 368 -26.09 -17.24 -22.59
CA PHE A 368 -25.59 -18.27 -23.49
C PHE A 368 -26.43 -19.57 -23.39
N ILE A 369 -26.79 -19.97 -22.18
CA ILE A 369 -27.63 -21.13 -21.89
C ILE A 369 -29.03 -20.98 -22.51
N SER A 370 -29.66 -19.81 -22.31
CA SER A 370 -30.99 -19.50 -22.86
C SER A 370 -30.99 -19.52 -24.39
N ASN A 371 -29.97 -18.94 -25.03
CA ASN A 371 -29.86 -18.87 -26.49
C ASN A 371 -29.66 -20.25 -27.16
N HIS A 372 -29.14 -21.23 -26.42
CA HIS A 372 -28.95 -22.61 -26.92
C HIS A 372 -30.07 -23.56 -26.47
N GLY A 373 -31.14 -23.04 -25.86
CA GLY A 373 -32.34 -23.81 -25.50
C GLY A 373 -32.17 -24.77 -24.32
N LEU A 374 -31.19 -24.52 -23.45
CA LEU A 374 -30.88 -25.35 -22.27
C LEU A 374 -31.69 -24.86 -21.05
N SER A 375 -32.33 -25.76 -20.28
CA SER A 375 -33.21 -25.39 -19.15
C SER A 375 -32.61 -25.69 -17.77
N VAL A 376 -32.78 -24.78 -16.81
CA VAL A 376 -32.33 -24.89 -15.41
C VAL A 376 -33.25 -25.86 -14.62
N ASN A 377 -32.69 -26.85 -13.93
CA ASN A 377 -33.44 -27.69 -12.99
C ASN A 377 -33.46 -27.02 -11.60
N ASP A 378 -34.64 -26.58 -11.14
CA ASP A 378 -34.86 -25.86 -9.87
C ASP A 378 -34.86 -26.74 -8.60
N SER A 379 -34.25 -27.93 -8.64
CA SER A 379 -34.25 -28.86 -7.50
C SER A 379 -32.86 -28.99 -6.88
N GLU A 380 -32.50 -28.01 -6.04
CA GLU A 380 -31.65 -28.15 -4.83
C GLU A 380 -31.39 -26.74 -4.27
N LYS A 381 -32.34 -26.26 -3.46
CA LYS A 381 -32.15 -25.12 -2.55
C LYS A 381 -32.08 -25.66 -1.11
N ASP A 382 -31.03 -25.20 -0.42
CA ASP A 382 -30.77 -25.20 1.02
C ASP A 382 -30.86 -26.53 1.80
N ASP A 383 -29.71 -26.93 2.37
CA ASP A 383 -29.68 -27.49 3.72
C ASP A 383 -28.49 -26.88 4.49
N ASP A 384 -28.81 -26.34 5.65
CA ASP A 384 -27.99 -25.65 6.64
C ASP A 384 -26.76 -26.45 7.10
N ILE A 385 -25.65 -25.75 7.39
CA ILE A 385 -24.60 -26.24 8.30
C ILE A 385 -24.53 -25.27 9.47
N ASN A 386 -25.13 -25.68 10.60
CA ASN A 386 -25.01 -25.02 11.89
C ASN A 386 -24.26 -25.92 12.90
N ASP A 387 -23.54 -25.26 13.81
CA ASP A 387 -23.08 -25.66 15.15
C ASP A 387 -21.86 -26.60 15.36
N ASP A 388 -20.77 -25.94 15.80
CA ASP A 388 -19.97 -26.19 17.02
C ASP A 388 -19.68 -27.62 17.54
N ILE A 389 -18.38 -27.89 17.75
CA ILE A 389 -17.71 -28.41 18.98
C ILE A 389 -16.34 -28.99 18.58
N VAL A 390 -15.25 -28.52 19.21
CA VAL A 390 -14.12 -29.39 19.57
C VAL A 390 -13.63 -29.00 20.97
N ASP A 391 -14.04 -29.82 21.95
CA ASP A 391 -13.43 -29.93 23.28
C ASP A 391 -12.06 -30.63 23.22
N ILE A 392 -11.28 -30.39 24.28
CA ILE A 392 -9.86 -30.73 24.51
C ILE A 392 -9.66 -32.22 24.88
N GLU A 393 -8.39 -32.66 24.80
CA GLU A 393 -7.73 -33.85 25.39
C GLU A 393 -7.69 -35.09 24.47
N ILE A 394 -6.54 -35.66 24.13
CA ILE A 394 -5.42 -36.16 24.98
C ILE A 394 -4.05 -35.75 24.44
#